data_AF-A0A7V5DXV3-F1
#
_entry.id   AF-A0A7V5DXV3-F1
#
_cell.length_a   1.000
_cell.length_b   1.000
_cell.length_c   1.000
_cell.angle_alpha   90.00
_cell.angle_beta   90.00
_cell.angle_gamma   90.00
#
_symmetry.space_group_name_H-M   'P 1'
#
loop_
_entity.id
_entity.type
_entity.pdbx_description
1 polymer ?
#
loop_
_entity_poly.entity_id
_entity_poly.type
_entity_poly.pdbx_seq_one_letter_code
_entity_poly.pdbx_strand_id
1 'polypeptide(L)'
;MNIRAICSLLAVGLAVIAASCASLPETFDEEAWRGKTDSVDPQTLYLPNQENGRFFNPWLRMPDNDVFRVLRWKLFTQAEHSYTEEEATFLPAVVPEAAKRMSEASSRDYILWVGHNTFAVKIGSTLYLTDPMFSDRAVLPKRKTPPAVGVKEIASLGMDLVVILSHPGGSCITIT
;
A
#
# COMPACT_ATOMS: atom_id res chain seq x y z
N MET A 1 -9.46 14.10 52.13
CA MET A 1 -9.58 13.79 50.69
C MET A 1 -11.05 13.93 50.30
N ASN A 2 -11.38 14.78 49.32
CA ASN A 2 -12.75 15.26 49.07
C ASN A 2 -13.57 14.21 48.29
N ILE A 3 -14.74 13.81 48.80
CA ILE A 3 -15.60 12.78 48.18
C ILE A 3 -15.91 13.10 46.71
N ARG A 4 -16.07 14.38 46.37
CA ARG A 4 -16.26 14.82 44.98
C ARG A 4 -15.06 14.50 44.08
N ALA A 5 -13.84 14.64 44.58
CA ALA A 5 -12.63 14.30 43.83
C ALA A 5 -12.50 12.79 43.60
N ILE A 6 -12.92 11.98 44.58
CA ILE A 6 -12.94 10.51 44.47
C ILE A 6 -14.00 10.06 43.45
N CYS A 7 -15.21 10.64 43.49
CA CYS A 7 -16.25 10.36 42.49
C CYS A 7 -15.84 10.79 41.08
N SER A 8 -15.17 11.94 40.92
CA SER A 8 -14.66 12.38 39.62
C SER A 8 -13.54 11.46 39.10
N LEU A 9 -12.61 11.02 39.95
CA LEU A 9 -11.56 10.07 39.58
C LEU A 9 -12.12 8.70 39.19
N LEU A 10 -13.14 8.23 39.92
CA LEU A 10 -13.85 6.99 39.58
C LEU A 10 -14.62 7.11 38.27
N ALA A 11 -15.28 8.24 38.00
CA ALA A 11 -15.99 8.48 36.75
C ALA A 11 -15.04 8.55 35.54
N VAL A 12 -13.89 9.21 35.69
CA VAL A 12 -12.83 9.24 34.65
C VAL A 12 -12.24 7.85 34.45
N GLY A 13 -11.97 7.11 35.53
CA GLY A 13 -11.49 5.73 35.45
C GLY A 13 -12.48 4.81 34.73
N LEU A 14 -13.78 4.93 35.02
CA LEU A 14 -14.83 4.15 34.37
C LEU A 14 -14.97 4.49 32.87
N ALA A 15 -14.85 5.77 32.50
CA ALA A 15 -14.87 6.22 31.11
C ALA A 15 -13.66 5.70 30.32
N VAL A 16 -12.47 5.67 30.94
CA VAL A 16 -11.24 5.11 30.32
C VAL A 16 -11.34 3.60 30.14
N ILE A 17 -11.91 2.88 31.11
CA ILE A 17 -12.13 1.42 31.01
C ILE A 17 -13.16 1.11 29.93
N ALA A 18 -14.26 1.86 29.85
CA ALA A 18 -15.28 1.68 28.82
C ALA A 18 -14.74 1.95 27.39
N ALA A 19 -13.84 2.94 27.24
CA ALA A 19 -13.18 3.22 25.96
C ALA A 19 -12.21 2.09 25.53
N SER A 20 -11.56 1.43 26.49
CA SER A 20 -10.65 0.29 26.25
C SER A 20 -11.36 -0.97 25.73
N CYS A 21 -12.64 -1.16 26.09
CA CYS A 21 -13.45 -2.25 25.55
C CYS A 21 -13.99 -1.96 24.13
N ALA A 22 -14.01 -0.69 23.70
CA ALA A 22 -14.46 -0.29 22.36
C ALA A 22 -13.35 -0.32 21.29
N SER A 23 -12.14 -0.70 21.69
CA SER A 23 -10.94 -0.83 20.85
C SER A 23 -10.59 -2.28 20.50
N LEU A 24 -11.56 -3.21 20.59
CA LEU A 24 -11.36 -4.51 19.98
C LEU A 24 -11.14 -4.29 18.47
N PRO A 25 -10.05 -4.81 17.90
CA PRO A 25 -9.82 -4.73 16.47
C PRO A 25 -11.03 -5.35 15.76
N GLU A 26 -11.54 -4.65 14.77
CA GLU A 26 -12.61 -5.17 13.92
C GLU A 26 -12.02 -6.35 13.15
N THR A 27 -12.38 -7.57 13.53
CA THR A 27 -11.86 -8.76 12.86
C THR A 27 -12.39 -8.79 11.43
N PHE A 28 -11.50 -9.03 10.47
CA PHE A 28 -11.89 -9.13 9.08
C PHE A 28 -12.74 -10.39 8.87
N ASP A 29 -14.02 -10.20 8.57
CA ASP A 29 -14.94 -11.29 8.20
C ASP A 29 -14.79 -11.60 6.70
N GLU A 30 -13.99 -12.61 6.40
CA GLU A 30 -13.72 -13.03 5.03
C GLU A 30 -14.97 -13.56 4.31
N GLU A 31 -15.88 -14.23 5.04
CA GLU A 31 -17.10 -14.80 4.46
C GLU A 31 -18.09 -13.69 4.10
N ALA A 32 -18.30 -12.73 5.00
CA ALA A 32 -19.13 -11.55 4.71
C ALA A 32 -18.54 -10.70 3.58
N TRP A 33 -17.22 -10.50 3.55
CA TRP A 33 -16.54 -9.79 2.47
C TRP A 33 -16.70 -10.51 1.13
N ARG A 34 -16.54 -11.84 1.12
CA ARG A 34 -16.70 -12.68 -0.08
C ARG A 34 -18.13 -12.64 -0.59
N GLY A 35 -19.11 -12.85 0.28
CA GLY A 35 -20.53 -12.77 -0.08
C GLY A 35 -20.91 -11.40 -0.66
N LYS A 36 -20.36 -10.31 -0.10
CA LYS A 36 -20.52 -8.97 -0.67
C LYS A 36 -19.90 -8.84 -2.05
N THR A 37 -18.68 -9.34 -2.24
CA THR A 37 -17.95 -9.29 -3.52
C THR A 37 -18.65 -10.12 -4.60
N ASP A 38 -19.12 -11.31 -4.26
CA ASP A 38 -19.81 -12.21 -5.19
C ASP A 38 -21.20 -11.71 -5.58
N SER A 39 -21.83 -10.87 -4.73
CA SER A 39 -23.11 -10.22 -5.03
C SER A 39 -23.02 -9.07 -6.03
N VAL A 40 -21.81 -8.62 -6.36
CA VAL A 40 -21.58 -7.50 -7.28
C VAL A 40 -21.84 -7.92 -8.72
N ASP A 41 -22.73 -7.20 -9.41
CA ASP A 41 -22.96 -7.39 -10.85
C ASP A 41 -21.77 -6.85 -11.66
N PRO A 42 -21.05 -7.68 -12.45
CA PRO A 42 -19.93 -7.23 -13.27
C PRO A 42 -20.24 -6.08 -14.23
N GLN A 43 -21.50 -5.90 -14.65
CA GLN A 43 -21.90 -4.78 -15.51
C GLN A 43 -21.67 -3.41 -14.83
N THR A 44 -21.66 -3.38 -13.50
CA THR A 44 -21.43 -2.16 -12.73
C THR A 44 -20.01 -1.61 -12.83
N LEU A 45 -19.04 -2.40 -13.31
CA LEU A 45 -17.67 -1.94 -13.61
C LEU A 45 -17.63 -0.85 -14.70
N TYR A 46 -18.63 -0.82 -15.57
CA TYR A 46 -18.69 0.09 -16.71
C TYR A 46 -19.62 1.29 -16.48
N LEU A 47 -20.21 1.41 -15.29
CA LEU A 47 -21.08 2.53 -14.96
C LEU A 47 -20.27 3.82 -14.72
N PRO A 48 -20.89 5.00 -14.90
CA PRO A 48 -20.27 6.26 -14.53
C PRO A 48 -19.79 6.25 -13.07
N ASN A 49 -18.53 6.59 -12.85
CA ASN A 49 -17.83 6.46 -11.58
C ASN A 49 -17.45 7.82 -10.97
N GLN A 50 -18.14 8.89 -11.38
CA GLN A 50 -17.90 10.26 -10.89
C GLN A 50 -19.21 10.95 -10.53
N GLU A 51 -19.27 11.53 -9.34
CA GLU A 51 -20.40 12.29 -8.82
C GLU A 51 -19.87 13.55 -8.11
N ASN A 52 -20.39 14.74 -8.44
CA ASN A 52 -19.99 16.02 -7.84
C ASN A 52 -18.46 16.26 -7.84
N GLY A 53 -17.76 15.87 -8.92
CA GLY A 53 -16.31 16.02 -9.04
C GLY A 53 -15.49 14.99 -8.25
N ARG A 54 -16.13 14.03 -7.57
CA ARG A 54 -15.47 12.96 -6.81
C ARG A 54 -15.65 11.62 -7.50
N PHE A 55 -14.59 10.83 -7.52
CA PHE A 55 -14.68 9.45 -7.98
C PHE A 55 -15.30 8.57 -6.89
N PHE A 56 -16.16 7.65 -7.30
CA PHE A 56 -16.68 6.59 -6.46
C PHE A 56 -16.66 5.28 -7.24
N ASN A 57 -16.78 4.18 -6.52
CA ASN A 57 -16.85 2.85 -7.10
C ASN A 57 -18.34 2.45 -7.22
N PRO A 58 -18.92 2.33 -8.44
CA PRO A 58 -20.33 1.94 -8.60
C PRO A 58 -20.64 0.50 -8.18
N TRP A 59 -19.69 -0.41 -8.35
CA TRP A 59 -19.83 -1.83 -8.07
C TRP A 59 -19.71 -2.15 -6.57
N LEU A 60 -19.00 -1.29 -5.84
CA LEU A 60 -18.82 -1.38 -4.41
C LEU A 60 -18.65 0.02 -3.81
N ARG A 61 -19.77 0.72 -3.62
CA ARG A 61 -19.74 2.06 -3.03
C ARG A 61 -19.20 1.96 -1.60
N MET A 62 -18.00 2.46 -1.39
CA MET A 62 -17.41 2.52 -0.06
C MET A 62 -18.15 3.59 0.76
N PRO A 63 -18.44 3.33 2.05
CA PRO A 63 -18.97 4.36 2.93
C PRO A 63 -17.99 5.54 2.98
N ASP A 64 -18.50 6.75 3.22
CA ASP A 64 -17.66 7.94 3.27
C ASP A 64 -16.52 7.76 4.27
N ASN A 65 -15.29 7.86 3.75
CA ASN A 65 -14.07 7.67 4.50
C ASN A 65 -13.76 8.97 5.25
N ASP A 66 -14.35 9.15 6.43
CA ASP A 66 -14.10 10.33 7.27
C ASP A 66 -12.66 10.32 7.82
N VAL A 67 -12.07 11.52 7.95
CA VAL A 67 -10.77 11.74 8.62
C VAL A 67 -10.79 11.23 10.05
N PHE A 68 -11.95 11.25 10.71
CA PHE A 68 -12.10 10.68 12.05
C PHE A 68 -11.86 9.17 12.07
N ARG A 69 -12.17 8.46 10.98
CA ARG A 69 -11.88 7.03 10.84
C ARG A 69 -10.37 6.76 10.78
N VAL A 70 -9.62 7.61 10.06
CA VAL A 70 -8.15 7.53 10.02
C VAL A 70 -7.53 7.86 11.38
N LEU A 71 -8.06 8.88 12.06
CA LEU A 71 -7.63 9.25 13.40
C LEU A 71 -7.91 8.12 14.41
N ARG A 72 -9.12 7.56 14.37
CA ARG A 72 -9.51 6.43 15.20
C ARG A 72 -8.59 5.23 14.95
N TRP A 73 -8.32 4.92 13.68
CA TRP A 73 -7.41 3.85 13.30
C TRP A 73 -6.00 4.08 13.87
N LYS A 74 -5.45 5.29 13.71
CA LYS A 74 -4.12 5.62 14.24
C LYS A 74 -4.01 5.56 15.76
N LEU A 75 -5.07 5.89 16.48
CA LEU A 75 -5.05 6.02 17.95
C LEU A 75 -5.51 4.76 18.70
N PHE A 76 -6.39 3.96 18.09
CA PHE A 76 -7.11 2.90 18.80
C PHE A 76 -7.05 1.52 18.15
N THR A 77 -6.46 1.37 16.96
CA THR A 77 -6.20 0.02 16.44
C THR A 77 -5.02 -0.54 17.20
N GLN A 78 -5.27 -1.53 18.07
CA GLN A 78 -4.18 -2.34 18.60
C GLN A 78 -3.49 -3.03 17.42
N ALA A 79 -2.16 -3.11 17.47
CA ALA A 79 -1.38 -3.89 16.53
C ALA A 79 -1.62 -5.38 16.80
N GLU A 80 -2.79 -5.89 16.42
CA GLU A 80 -3.12 -7.32 16.51
C GLU A 80 -2.18 -8.18 15.64
N HIS A 81 -1.46 -7.53 14.72
CA HIS A 81 -0.34 -8.08 13.96
C HIS A 81 0.95 -7.30 14.26
N SER A 82 1.33 -7.19 15.53
CA SER A 82 2.67 -6.71 15.88
C SER A 82 3.69 -7.71 15.34
N TYR A 83 4.35 -7.32 14.25
CA TYR A 83 5.50 -8.02 13.70
C TYR A 83 6.45 -8.43 14.81
N THR A 84 7.05 -9.62 14.69
CA THR A 84 8.19 -9.96 15.54
C THR A 84 9.31 -8.92 15.33
N GLU A 85 10.22 -8.80 16.29
CA GLU A 85 11.37 -7.89 16.14
C GLU A 85 12.17 -8.20 14.87
N GLU A 86 12.27 -9.49 14.53
CA GLU A 86 12.88 -10.00 13.32
C GLU A 86 12.13 -9.54 12.06
N GLU A 87 10.80 -9.67 12.03
CA GLU A 87 9.97 -9.23 10.90
C GLU A 87 9.99 -7.70 10.72
N ALA A 88 9.97 -6.94 11.82
CA ALA A 88 10.00 -5.48 11.78
C ALA A 88 11.34 -4.92 11.26
N THR A 89 12.42 -5.67 11.45
CA THR A 89 13.78 -5.30 11.03
C THR A 89 14.20 -5.93 9.71
N PHE A 90 13.46 -6.94 9.23
CA PHE A 90 13.76 -7.64 7.99
C PHE A 90 13.78 -6.69 6.79
N LEU A 91 14.84 -6.81 5.99
CA LEU A 91 14.98 -6.13 4.70
C LEU A 91 15.25 -7.18 3.62
N PRO A 92 14.62 -7.05 2.44
CA PRO A 92 14.88 -7.96 1.33
C PRO A 92 16.33 -7.84 0.86
N ALA A 93 16.94 -8.97 0.52
CA ALA A 93 18.28 -9.01 -0.03
C ALA A 93 18.33 -8.33 -1.41
N VAL A 94 19.37 -7.54 -1.65
CA VAL A 94 19.63 -6.91 -2.95
C VAL A 94 20.64 -7.77 -3.70
N VAL A 95 20.21 -8.42 -4.77
CA VAL A 95 21.09 -9.22 -5.62
C VAL A 95 21.87 -8.29 -6.56
N PRO A 96 23.22 -8.29 -6.54
CA PRO A 96 24.02 -7.37 -7.33
C PRO A 96 23.88 -7.60 -8.84
N GLU A 97 24.45 -6.68 -9.62
CA GLU A 97 24.61 -6.77 -11.08
C GLU A 97 23.28 -7.04 -11.82
N ALA A 98 22.17 -6.45 -11.38
CA ALA A 98 20.87 -6.67 -12.00
C ALA A 98 20.86 -6.30 -13.50
N ALA A 99 21.46 -5.18 -13.88
CA ALA A 99 21.55 -4.74 -15.28
C ALA A 99 22.28 -5.75 -16.18
N LYS A 100 23.39 -6.32 -15.68
CA LYS A 100 24.14 -7.36 -16.39
C LYS A 100 23.29 -8.61 -16.58
N ARG A 101 22.64 -9.09 -15.52
CA ARG A 101 21.74 -10.25 -15.58
C ARG A 101 20.57 -10.02 -16.55
N MET A 102 20.02 -8.81 -16.58
CA MET A 102 18.99 -8.42 -17.55
C MET A 102 19.50 -8.48 -19.00
N SER A 103 20.74 -8.01 -19.24
CA SER A 103 21.38 -8.05 -20.57
C SER A 103 21.71 -9.49 -21.01
N GLU A 104 22.25 -10.31 -20.11
CA GLU A 104 22.51 -11.73 -20.36
C GLU A 104 21.21 -12.51 -20.62
N ALA A 105 20.10 -12.08 -20.01
CA ALA A 105 18.77 -12.63 -20.24
C ALA A 105 18.03 -12.00 -21.45
N SER A 106 18.70 -11.23 -22.31
CA SER A 106 18.08 -10.53 -23.45
C SER A 106 17.30 -11.46 -24.40
N SER A 107 17.70 -12.73 -24.52
CA SER A 107 17.02 -13.74 -25.35
C SER A 107 15.78 -14.39 -24.70
N ARG A 108 15.46 -14.06 -23.45
CA ARG A 108 14.37 -14.68 -22.67
C ARG A 108 13.46 -13.62 -22.07
N ASP A 109 12.25 -14.05 -21.74
CA ASP A 109 11.31 -13.24 -20.96
C ASP A 109 11.64 -13.36 -19.47
N TYR A 110 11.42 -12.29 -18.72
CA TYR A 110 11.70 -12.27 -17.28
C TYR A 110 10.81 -11.29 -16.51
N ILE A 111 10.73 -11.51 -15.20
CA ILE A 111 10.23 -10.55 -14.23
C ILE A 111 11.34 -10.27 -13.21
N LEU A 112 11.60 -8.98 -12.98
CA LEU A 112 12.53 -8.49 -11.97
C LEU A 112 11.78 -7.57 -11.01
N TRP A 113 11.83 -7.88 -9.72
CA TRP A 113 11.40 -6.95 -8.69
C TRP A 113 12.51 -5.92 -8.44
N VAL A 114 12.22 -4.65 -8.76
CA VAL A 114 13.17 -3.53 -8.58
C VAL A 114 13.07 -2.96 -7.17
N GLY A 115 11.87 -3.02 -6.56
CA GLY A 115 11.59 -2.59 -5.19
C GLY A 115 10.27 -1.83 -5.08
N HIS A 116 9.66 -1.80 -3.89
CA HIS A 116 8.31 -1.26 -3.69
C HIS A 116 7.31 -1.94 -4.65
N ASN A 117 6.51 -1.17 -5.39
CA ASN A 117 5.61 -1.67 -6.44
C ASN A 117 6.24 -1.65 -7.85
N THR A 118 7.57 -1.48 -7.94
CA THR A 118 8.28 -1.42 -9.22
C THR A 118 8.76 -2.79 -9.67
N PHE A 119 8.17 -3.26 -10.76
CA PHE A 119 8.56 -4.47 -11.47
C PHE A 119 9.00 -4.13 -12.89
N ALA A 120 10.10 -4.74 -13.31
CA ALA A 120 10.58 -4.72 -14.68
C ALA A 120 10.25 -6.08 -15.31
N VAL A 121 9.28 -6.09 -16.21
CA VAL A 121 8.79 -7.31 -16.90
C VAL A 121 9.20 -7.21 -18.36
N LYS A 122 10.07 -8.11 -18.82
CA LYS A 122 10.45 -8.19 -20.23
C LYS A 122 9.62 -9.24 -20.93
N ILE A 123 8.99 -8.84 -22.04
CA ILE A 123 8.29 -9.73 -22.96
C ILE A 123 8.75 -9.40 -24.38
N GLY A 124 9.42 -10.33 -25.05
CA GLY A 124 10.01 -10.09 -26.36
C GLY A 124 11.08 -9.00 -26.32
N SER A 125 10.93 -7.95 -27.12
CA SER A 125 11.81 -6.77 -27.15
C SER A 125 11.37 -5.62 -26.24
N THR A 126 10.25 -5.79 -25.53
CA THR A 126 9.62 -4.73 -24.73
C THR A 126 9.82 -4.97 -23.24
N LEU A 127 10.18 -3.90 -22.52
CA LEU A 127 10.25 -3.84 -21.07
C LEU A 127 9.05 -3.05 -20.53
N TYR A 128 8.24 -3.70 -19.72
CA TYR A 128 7.14 -3.09 -18.98
C TYR A 128 7.62 -2.75 -17.56
N LEU A 129 7.44 -1.49 -17.17
CA LEU A 129 7.83 -0.99 -15.87
C LEU A 129 6.59 -0.54 -15.09
N THR A 130 6.28 -1.22 -13.99
CA THR A 130 5.12 -0.88 -13.14
C THR A 130 5.52 0.19 -12.13
N ASP A 131 4.66 1.18 -11.88
CA ASP A 131 4.78 2.19 -10.82
C ASP A 131 6.24 2.57 -10.46
N PRO A 132 6.98 3.20 -11.39
CA PRO A 132 8.42 3.41 -11.25
C PRO A 132 8.76 4.35 -10.09
N MET A 133 9.36 3.78 -9.05
CA MET A 133 9.96 4.51 -7.95
C MET A 133 11.47 4.25 -7.95
N PHE A 134 12.27 5.27 -8.28
CA PHE A 134 13.73 5.18 -8.21
C PHE A 134 14.35 6.19 -7.24
N SER A 135 13.58 7.18 -6.81
CA SER A 135 14.03 8.14 -5.81
C SER A 135 14.25 7.53 -4.43
N ASP A 136 15.06 8.22 -3.64
CA ASP A 136 15.29 7.89 -2.23
C ASP A 136 14.06 8.10 -1.34
N ARG A 137 13.07 8.88 -1.79
CA ARG A 137 11.92 9.30 -0.97
C ARG A 137 10.61 9.35 -1.74
N ALA A 138 9.58 8.74 -1.16
CA ALA A 138 8.19 8.88 -1.61
C ALA A 138 7.53 10.03 -0.85
N VAL A 139 7.80 11.28 -1.21
CA VAL A 139 7.35 12.51 -0.49
C VAL A 139 7.99 12.69 0.90
N LEU A 140 7.73 11.78 1.85
CA LEU A 140 8.23 11.86 3.24
C LEU A 140 9.06 10.65 3.68
N PRO A 141 8.59 9.38 3.55
CA PRO A 141 9.38 8.22 3.94
C PRO A 141 10.61 8.03 3.04
N LYS A 142 11.77 7.83 3.68
CA LYS A 142 12.99 7.39 3.02
C LYS A 142 12.91 5.89 2.75
N ARG A 143 13.36 5.48 1.57
CA ARG A 143 13.52 4.09 1.19
C ARG A 143 14.55 3.39 2.10
N LYS A 144 14.26 2.15 2.51
CA LYS A 144 15.16 1.34 3.36
C LYS A 144 16.16 0.50 2.57
N THR A 145 15.80 0.06 1.37
CA THR A 145 16.64 -0.76 0.47
C THR A 145 16.85 -0.05 -0.86
N PRO A 146 18.03 -0.04 -1.49
CA PRO A 146 18.19 0.59 -2.80
C PRO A 146 17.36 -0.14 -3.88
N PRO A 147 17.02 0.52 -5.01
CA PRO A 147 16.47 -0.19 -6.16
C PRO A 147 17.46 -1.26 -6.65
N ALA A 148 16.94 -2.40 -7.14
CA ALA A 148 17.79 -3.46 -7.67
C ALA A 148 18.61 -3.03 -8.89
N VAL A 149 18.11 -2.06 -9.67
CA VAL A 149 18.71 -1.51 -10.88
C VAL A 149 18.37 -0.03 -11.00
N GLY A 150 19.30 0.78 -11.52
CA GLY A 150 19.11 2.21 -11.72
C GLY A 150 18.41 2.56 -13.04
N VAL A 151 17.83 3.76 -13.10
CA VAL A 151 17.14 4.28 -14.30
C VAL A 151 18.08 4.32 -15.52
N LYS A 152 19.33 4.78 -15.31
CA LYS A 152 20.33 4.87 -16.39
C LYS A 152 20.72 3.50 -16.93
N GLU A 153 20.80 2.50 -16.04
CA GLU A 153 21.12 1.13 -16.42
C GLU A 153 19.97 0.53 -17.23
N ILE A 154 18.71 0.74 -16.82
CA ILE A 154 17.54 0.32 -17.60
C ILE A 154 17.56 0.97 -18.99
N ALA A 155 17.79 2.29 -19.06
CA ALA A 155 17.85 3.02 -20.32
C ALA A 155 18.95 2.50 -21.26
N SER A 156 20.09 2.04 -20.70
CA SER A 156 21.22 1.51 -21.47
C SER A 156 20.95 0.15 -22.13
N LEU A 157 19.87 -0.54 -21.75
CA LEU A 157 19.51 -1.84 -22.35
C LEU A 157 18.92 -1.70 -23.76
N GLY A 158 18.50 -0.49 -24.17
CA GLY A 158 18.02 -0.21 -25.52
C GLY A 158 16.74 -0.94 -25.92
N MET A 159 15.90 -1.33 -24.95
CA MET A 159 14.61 -1.98 -25.19
C MET A 159 13.48 -0.97 -25.33
N ASP A 160 12.39 -1.36 -26.01
CA ASP A 160 11.15 -0.58 -25.99
C ASP A 160 10.62 -0.51 -24.56
N LEU A 161 10.30 0.68 -24.07
CA LEU A 161 9.86 0.88 -22.68
C LEU A 161 8.37 1.24 -22.63
N VAL A 162 7.59 0.46 -21.89
CA VAL A 162 6.20 0.76 -21.54
C VAL A 162 6.11 0.99 -20.04
N VAL A 163 5.54 2.12 -19.63
CA VAL A 163 5.31 2.42 -18.20
C VAL A 163 3.85 2.20 -17.87
N ILE A 164 3.59 1.38 -16.86
CA ILE A 164 2.25 1.08 -16.36
C ILE A 164 2.09 1.77 -15.01
N LEU A 165 1.07 2.62 -14.91
CA LEU A 165 0.72 3.32 -13.68
C LEU A 165 -0.59 2.73 -13.13
N SER A 166 -0.56 2.22 -11.91
CA SER A 166 -1.73 1.63 -11.26
C SER A 166 -2.75 2.69 -10.84
N HIS A 167 -2.27 3.85 -10.38
CA HIS A 167 -3.09 4.98 -9.98
C HIS A 167 -2.29 6.29 -9.98
N PRO A 168 -2.95 7.45 -10.12
CA PRO A 168 -2.32 8.74 -9.90
C PRO A 168 -2.11 8.97 -8.40
N GLY A 169 -1.01 8.46 -7.84
CA GLY A 169 -0.57 8.69 -6.46
C GLY A 169 0.78 9.39 -6.39
N GLY A 170 1.01 10.22 -5.37
CA GLY A 170 2.25 11.00 -5.19
C GLY A 170 3.53 10.17 -4.97
N SER A 171 3.41 8.86 -4.89
CA SER A 171 4.50 7.89 -4.86
C SER A 171 4.77 7.22 -6.22
N CYS A 172 3.93 7.38 -7.24
CA CYS A 172 4.01 6.56 -8.45
C CYS A 172 5.00 7.08 -9.51
N ILE A 173 5.52 8.30 -9.39
CA ILE A 173 6.42 8.87 -10.39
C ILE A 173 7.45 9.75 -9.69
N THR A 174 8.55 9.16 -9.24
CA THR A 174 9.75 9.94 -8.92
C THR A 174 10.94 9.33 -9.65
N ILE A 175 11.11 9.81 -10.88
CA ILE A 175 12.27 9.58 -11.75
C ILE A 175 13.11 10.86 -11.69
N THR A 176 13.78 11.09 -10.57
CA THR A 176 14.75 12.20 -10.41
C THR A 176 16.10 11.62 -10.09
#